data_AF-A0A914PX27-F1
#
_entry.id   AF-A0A914PX27-F1
#
_cell.length_a   1.000
_cell.length_b   1.000
_cell.length_c   1.000
_cell.angle_alpha   90.00
_cell.angle_beta   90.00
_cell.angle_gamma   90.00
#
_symmetry.space_group_name_H-M   'P 1'
#
loop_
_entity.id
_entity.type
_entity.pdbx_description
1 polymer ?
#
loop_
_entity_poly.entity_id
_entity_poly.type
_entity_poly.pdbx_seq_one_letter_code
_entity_poly.pdbx_strand_id
1 'polypeptide(L)'
;MSIAFAEAAVKLSNLDDENLQEALNKKELDFYRNCKNLPESIARRFHEINLLPRWEESEKRVKIIEDRMTNMKCPDGSVEEDRFEILTELLDKACQAFEIWDEHKERKIPYGHRLVLEARLLESIKDAFDLIENTIDDFNRIGGDRDAANIERQDLRLEIRLRDLLFTEVHERFLKSYLDMDW
;
A
#
# COMPACT_ATOMS: atom_id res chain seq x y z
N MET A 1 23.28 5.55 -1.13
CA MET A 1 22.74 6.12 0.13
C MET A 1 23.61 7.30 0.53
N SER A 2 23.02 8.44 0.93
CA SER A 2 23.80 9.59 1.40
C SER A 2 24.29 9.36 2.84
N ILE A 3 25.48 9.86 3.17
CA ILE A 3 26.06 9.76 4.52
C ILE A 3 25.11 10.36 5.56
N ALA A 4 24.50 11.51 5.24
CA ALA A 4 23.53 12.19 6.10
C ALA A 4 22.31 11.33 6.44
N PHE A 5 21.80 10.52 5.49
CA PHE A 5 20.68 9.63 5.76
C PHE A 5 21.07 8.50 6.71
N ALA A 6 22.24 7.87 6.48
CA ALA A 6 22.73 6.80 7.33
C ALA A 6 22.92 7.26 8.78
N GLU A 7 23.51 8.45 8.98
CA GLU A 7 23.65 9.04 10.32
C GLU A 7 22.30 9.33 10.99
N ALA A 8 21.32 9.82 10.22
CA ALA A 8 19.97 10.06 10.75
C ALA A 8 19.28 8.75 11.15
N ALA A 9 19.41 7.70 10.34
CA ALA A 9 18.85 6.39 10.64
C ALA A 9 19.47 5.78 11.90
N VAL A 10 20.79 5.90 12.08
CA VAL A 10 21.49 5.45 13.30
C VAL A 10 21.00 6.22 14.53
N LYS A 11 20.82 7.54 14.42
CA LYS A 11 20.30 8.36 15.53
C LYS A 11 18.89 7.94 15.93
N LEU A 12 18.02 7.71 14.94
CA LEU A 12 16.66 7.21 15.19
C LEU A 12 16.70 5.83 15.85
N SER A 13 17.52 4.91 15.36
CA SER A 13 17.61 3.55 15.92
C SER A 13 18.21 3.47 17.31
N ASN A 14 18.64 4.58 17.92
CA ASN A 14 19.11 4.63 19.31
C ASN A 14 18.02 5.11 20.28
N LEU A 15 16.87 5.56 19.77
CA LEU A 15 15.71 5.86 20.60
C LEU A 15 15.17 4.57 21.25
N ASP A 16 14.42 4.70 22.34
CA ASP A 16 13.53 3.62 22.80
C ASP A 16 12.40 3.39 21.80
N ASP A 17 11.66 2.29 21.98
CA ASP A 17 10.66 1.86 21.00
C ASP A 17 9.49 2.84 20.85
N GLU A 18 9.06 3.49 21.94
CA GLU A 18 7.96 4.47 21.93
C GLU A 18 8.36 5.74 21.16
N ASN A 19 9.53 6.31 21.49
CA ASN A 19 10.07 7.48 20.80
C ASN A 19 10.42 7.18 19.34
N LEU A 20 10.91 5.97 19.04
CA LEU A 20 11.18 5.54 17.68
C LEU A 20 9.88 5.43 16.87
N GLN A 21 8.85 4.81 17.45
CA GLN A 21 7.55 4.67 16.80
C GLN A 21 6.93 6.04 16.50
N GLU A 22 6.93 6.97 17.46
CA GLU A 22 6.44 8.33 17.25
C GLU A 22 7.23 9.05 16.14
N ALA A 23 8.56 8.92 16.15
CA ALA A 23 9.41 9.55 15.14
C ALA A 23 9.19 8.98 13.73
N LEU A 24 9.01 7.66 13.60
CA LEU A 24 8.73 6.98 12.33
C LEU A 24 7.30 7.21 11.83
N ASN A 25 6.33 7.37 12.72
CA ASN A 25 4.95 7.73 12.34
C ASN A 25 4.86 9.11 11.69
N LYS A 26 5.75 10.03 12.07
CA LYS A 26 5.89 11.36 11.43
C LYS A 26 6.59 11.31 10.07
N LYS A 27 7.05 10.14 9.61
CA LYS A 27 7.67 9.96 8.30
C LYS A 27 6.65 9.44 7.29
N GLU A 28 6.69 10.04 6.11
CA GLU A 28 6.05 9.50 4.92
C GLU A 28 6.72 8.19 4.49
N LEU A 29 5.99 7.35 3.76
CA LEU A 29 6.51 6.06 3.27
C LEU A 29 7.72 6.24 2.33
N ASP A 30 7.84 7.38 1.65
CA ASP A 30 9.00 7.75 0.82
C ASP A 30 10.33 7.72 1.60
N PHE A 31 10.30 7.95 2.92
CA PHE A 31 11.46 7.83 3.80
C PHE A 31 12.20 6.49 3.61
N TYR A 32 11.44 5.41 3.42
CA TYR A 32 12.00 4.06 3.30
C TYR A 32 12.69 3.79 1.98
N ARG A 33 12.52 4.63 0.93
CA ARG A 33 13.16 4.42 -0.38
C ARG A 33 14.69 4.42 -0.30
N ASN A 34 15.25 5.05 0.74
CA ASN A 34 16.69 5.11 0.97
C ASN A 34 17.20 4.04 1.95
N CYS A 35 16.34 3.17 2.49
CA CYS A 35 16.70 2.19 3.52
C CYS A 35 17.40 0.93 3.01
N LYS A 36 17.53 0.75 1.68
CA LYS A 36 18.07 -0.47 1.05
C LYS A 36 19.34 -0.99 1.72
N ASN A 37 20.31 -0.10 1.93
CA ASN A 37 21.65 -0.46 2.40
C ASN A 37 21.82 -0.24 3.92
N LEU A 38 20.74 -0.14 4.69
CA LEU A 38 20.86 0.03 6.14
C LEU A 38 21.41 -1.24 6.77
N PRO A 39 22.18 -1.13 7.87
CA PRO A 39 22.55 -2.30 8.65
C PRO A 39 21.32 -3.10 9.05
N GLU A 40 21.42 -4.43 8.97
CA GLU A 40 20.29 -5.34 9.18
C GLU A 40 19.58 -5.12 10.52
N SER A 41 20.33 -4.83 11.59
CA SER A 41 19.78 -4.52 12.92
C SER A 41 18.91 -3.26 12.94
N ILE A 42 19.32 -2.21 12.23
CA ILE A 42 18.57 -0.95 12.11
C ILE A 42 17.34 -1.17 11.24
N ALA A 43 17.53 -1.80 10.08
CA ALA A 43 16.46 -2.02 9.13
C ALA A 43 15.34 -2.90 9.72
N ARG A 44 15.73 -3.97 10.42
CA ARG A 44 14.80 -4.83 11.15
C ARG A 44 14.03 -4.06 12.21
N ARG A 45 14.71 -3.21 12.99
CA ARG A 45 14.06 -2.40 14.02
C ARG A 45 13.03 -1.44 13.43
N PHE A 46 13.32 -0.79 12.31
CA PHE A 46 12.36 0.09 11.62
C PHE A 46 11.16 -0.69 11.05
N HIS A 47 11.41 -1.91 10.57
CA HIS A 47 10.35 -2.78 10.06
C HIS A 47 9.38 -3.16 11.17
N GLU A 48 9.90 -3.73 12.26
CA GLU A 48 9.10 -4.24 13.38
C GLU A 48 8.35 -3.11 14.11
N ILE A 49 8.96 -1.94 14.29
CA ILE A 49 8.37 -0.82 15.04
C ILE A 49 7.39 0.02 14.20
N ASN A 50 7.49 0.01 12.86
CA ASN A 50 6.67 0.90 12.03
C ASN A 50 5.97 0.27 10.84
N LEU A 51 6.68 -0.42 9.94
CA LEU A 51 6.01 -0.97 8.75
C LEU A 51 5.06 -2.10 9.11
N LEU A 52 5.45 -3.00 10.01
CA LEU A 52 4.59 -4.12 10.43
C LEU A 52 3.25 -3.63 11.02
N PRO A 53 3.22 -2.68 11.98
CA PRO A 53 1.96 -2.10 12.44
C PRO A 53 1.12 -1.43 11.34
N ARG A 54 1.75 -0.78 10.34
CA ARG A 54 1.01 -0.17 9.21
C ARG A 54 0.36 -1.21 8.31
N TRP A 55 0.99 -2.38 8.15
CA TRP A 55 0.39 -3.52 7.45
C TRP A 55 -0.81 -4.07 8.20
N GLU A 56 -0.67 -4.33 9.51
CA GLU A 56 -1.77 -4.80 10.35
C GLU A 56 -2.96 -3.82 10.35
N GLU A 57 -2.68 -2.52 10.33
CA GLU A 57 -3.74 -1.50 10.21
C GLU A 57 -4.40 -1.52 8.83
N SER A 58 -3.64 -1.75 7.77
CA SER A 58 -4.17 -1.88 6.41
C SER A 58 -5.07 -3.11 6.28
N GLU A 59 -4.73 -4.24 6.91
CA GLU A 59 -5.60 -5.43 6.96
C GLU A 59 -6.93 -5.15 7.67
N LYS A 60 -6.93 -4.36 8.75
CA LYS A 60 -8.18 -3.92 9.40
C LYS A 60 -9.00 -3.01 8.48
N ARG A 61 -8.33 -2.12 7.75
CA ARG A 61 -8.98 -1.19 6.82
C ARG A 61 -9.71 -1.90 5.69
N VAL A 62 -9.18 -3.02 5.18
CA VAL A 62 -9.88 -3.88 4.21
C VAL A 62 -11.27 -4.26 4.72
N LYS A 63 -11.35 -4.82 5.94
CA LYS A 63 -12.62 -5.26 6.53
C LYS A 63 -13.63 -4.12 6.66
N ILE A 64 -13.14 -2.94 7.05
CA ILE A 64 -13.99 -1.74 7.14
C ILE A 64 -14.54 -1.36 5.75
N ILE A 65 -13.71 -1.40 4.71
CA ILE A 65 -14.14 -1.12 3.34
C ILE A 65 -15.15 -2.16 2.87
N GLU A 66 -14.88 -3.45 3.05
CA GLU A 66 -15.78 -4.55 2.69
C GLU A 66 -17.15 -4.42 3.37
N ASP A 67 -17.17 -4.12 4.67
CA ASP A 67 -18.39 -3.89 5.44
C ASP A 67 -19.18 -2.71 4.88
N ARG A 68 -18.50 -1.60 4.55
CA ARG A 68 -19.16 -0.41 3.96
C ARG A 68 -19.74 -0.71 2.59
N MET A 69 -19.00 -1.42 1.74
CA MET A 69 -19.44 -1.82 0.41
C MET A 69 -20.66 -2.75 0.48
N THR A 70 -20.64 -3.77 1.34
CA THR A 70 -21.74 -4.74 1.49
C THR A 70 -23.08 -4.09 1.86
N ASN A 71 -23.05 -2.91 2.50
CA ASN A 71 -24.25 -2.17 2.92
C ASN A 71 -24.77 -1.17 1.87
N MET A 72 -24.16 -1.12 0.68
CA MET A 72 -24.59 -0.22 -0.39
C MET A 72 -25.88 -0.69 -1.05
N LYS A 73 -26.66 0.28 -1.56
CA LYS A 73 -27.85 0.01 -2.37
C LYS A 73 -27.49 0.16 -3.83
N CYS A 74 -27.43 -0.95 -4.54
CA CYS A 74 -27.11 -0.99 -5.97
C CYS A 74 -28.29 -1.64 -6.72
N PRO A 75 -29.23 -0.85 -7.26
CA PRO A 75 -30.32 -1.42 -8.06
C PRO A 75 -29.80 -2.10 -9.33
N ASP A 76 -30.40 -3.22 -9.72
CA ASP A 76 -30.01 -3.95 -10.93
C ASP A 76 -30.05 -3.05 -12.19
N GLY A 77 -29.00 -3.11 -13.00
CA GLY A 77 -28.80 -2.34 -14.22
C GLY A 77 -28.53 -0.84 -14.00
N SER A 78 -28.21 -0.43 -12.77
CA SER A 78 -27.93 0.95 -12.42
C SER A 78 -26.47 1.33 -12.63
N VAL A 79 -26.19 2.64 -12.59
CA VAL A 79 -24.81 3.16 -12.58
C VAL A 79 -24.13 2.76 -11.28
N GLU A 80 -24.88 2.72 -10.17
CA GLU A 80 -24.41 2.32 -8.86
C GLU A 80 -23.91 0.86 -8.85
N GLU A 81 -24.59 -0.05 -9.56
CA GLU A 81 -24.14 -1.43 -9.71
C GLU A 81 -22.77 -1.53 -10.43
N ASP A 82 -22.62 -0.88 -11.59
CA ASP A 82 -21.33 -0.87 -12.32
C ASP A 82 -20.21 -0.20 -11.49
N ARG A 83 -20.51 0.87 -10.74
CA ARG A 83 -19.56 1.48 -9.80
C ARG A 83 -19.14 0.52 -8.70
N PHE A 84 -20.10 -0.19 -8.12
CA PHE A 84 -19.84 -1.19 -7.08
C PHE A 84 -18.95 -2.32 -7.60
N GLU A 85 -19.23 -2.84 -8.80
CA GLU A 85 -18.41 -3.87 -9.44
C GLU A 85 -16.96 -3.41 -9.64
N ILE A 86 -16.75 -2.20 -10.16
CA ILE A 86 -15.40 -1.66 -10.40
C ILE A 86 -14.66 -1.40 -9.09
N LEU A 87 -15.34 -0.89 -8.05
CA LEU A 87 -14.74 -0.72 -6.72
C LEU A 87 -14.34 -2.06 -6.10
N THR A 88 -15.14 -3.10 -6.33
CA THR A 88 -14.82 -4.47 -5.86
C THR A 88 -13.57 -4.98 -6.57
N GLU A 89 -13.49 -4.81 -7.90
CA GLU A 89 -12.30 -5.15 -8.67
C GLU A 89 -11.06 -4.37 -8.19
N LEU A 90 -11.19 -3.08 -7.91
CA LEU A 90 -10.10 -2.25 -7.38
C LEU A 90 -9.65 -2.70 -5.99
N LEU A 91 -10.59 -3.07 -5.11
CA LEU A 91 -10.28 -3.60 -3.78
C LEU A 91 -9.54 -4.93 -3.87
N ASP A 92 -10.06 -5.88 -4.64
CA ASP A 92 -9.42 -7.18 -4.89
C ASP A 92 -7.99 -7.00 -5.41
N LYS A 93 -7.82 -6.04 -6.33
CA LYS A 93 -6.51 -5.67 -6.86
C LYS A 93 -5.61 -5.11 -5.78
N ALA A 94 -6.05 -4.12 -5.01
CA ALA A 94 -5.26 -3.56 -3.92
C ALA A 94 -4.82 -4.65 -2.92
N CYS A 95 -5.69 -5.63 -2.64
CA CYS A 95 -5.42 -6.73 -1.72
C CYS A 95 -4.31 -7.69 -2.19
N GLN A 96 -3.97 -7.74 -3.48
CA GLN A 96 -2.83 -8.53 -3.99
C GLN A 96 -1.50 -8.11 -3.35
N ALA A 97 -1.40 -6.87 -2.87
CA ALA A 97 -0.22 -6.41 -2.15
C ALA A 97 0.02 -7.16 -0.83
N PHE A 98 -1.03 -7.66 -0.16
CA PHE A 98 -0.87 -8.49 1.05
C PHE A 98 -0.28 -9.86 0.69
N GLU A 99 -0.69 -10.45 -0.43
CA GLU A 99 -0.11 -11.71 -0.92
C GLU A 99 1.40 -11.57 -1.18
N ILE A 100 1.78 -10.48 -1.86
CA ILE A 100 3.19 -10.16 -2.12
C ILE A 100 3.95 -9.94 -0.79
N TRP A 101 3.33 -9.24 0.16
CA TRP A 101 3.92 -9.02 1.47
C TRP A 101 4.12 -10.32 2.26
N ASP A 102 3.17 -11.24 2.21
CA ASP A 102 3.30 -12.56 2.82
C ASP A 102 4.45 -13.36 2.19
N GLU A 103 4.58 -13.32 0.87
CA GLU A 103 5.74 -13.91 0.19
C GLU A 103 7.07 -13.29 0.66
N HIS A 104 7.12 -11.98 0.96
CA HIS A 104 8.31 -11.34 1.51
C HIS A 104 8.69 -11.90 2.88
N LYS A 105 7.72 -12.31 3.72
CA LYS A 105 7.97 -12.85 5.06
C LYS A 105 8.59 -14.25 5.00
N GLU A 106 8.16 -15.08 4.05
CA GLU A 106 8.61 -16.46 3.92
C GLU A 106 10.02 -16.56 3.31
N ARG A 107 10.47 -15.52 2.63
CA ARG A 107 11.77 -15.49 1.94
C ARG A 107 12.84 -14.76 2.74
N LYS A 108 14.10 -15.23 2.60
CA LYS A 108 15.28 -14.63 3.26
C LYS A 108 15.76 -13.37 2.53
N ILE A 109 14.99 -12.31 2.61
CA ILE A 109 15.34 -11.01 2.01
C ILE A 109 15.87 -10.08 3.10
N PRO A 110 17.00 -9.37 2.85
CA PRO A 110 17.52 -8.39 3.79
C PRO A 110 16.46 -7.35 4.18
N TYR A 111 16.37 -7.01 5.46
CA TYR A 111 15.35 -6.08 5.94
C TYR A 111 15.42 -4.71 5.26
N GLY A 112 16.63 -4.23 4.90
CA GLY A 112 16.78 -2.96 4.18
C GLY A 112 16.03 -2.97 2.83
N HIS A 113 16.07 -4.09 2.11
CA HIS A 113 15.33 -4.26 0.85
C HIS A 113 13.83 -4.40 1.12
N ARG A 114 13.45 -5.17 2.15
CA ARG A 114 12.04 -5.29 2.57
C ARG A 114 11.43 -3.95 2.90
N LEU A 115 12.11 -3.09 3.64
CA LEU A 115 11.65 -1.73 3.96
C LEU A 115 11.26 -0.95 2.69
N VAL A 116 12.09 -0.99 1.66
CA VAL A 116 11.85 -0.29 0.39
C VAL A 116 10.64 -0.88 -0.34
N LEU A 117 10.59 -2.21 -0.46
CA LEU A 117 9.53 -2.90 -1.21
C LEU A 117 8.18 -2.78 -0.51
N GLU A 118 8.14 -3.06 0.79
CA GLU A 118 6.93 -3.04 1.61
C GLU A 118 6.36 -1.62 1.77
N ALA A 119 7.21 -0.59 1.94
CA ALA A 119 6.73 0.78 1.99
C ALA A 119 6.07 1.20 0.67
N ARG A 120 6.56 0.72 -0.47
CA ARG A 120 5.97 0.99 -1.78
C ARG A 120 4.63 0.28 -1.97
N LEU A 121 4.50 -0.95 -1.48
CA LEU A 121 3.21 -1.66 -1.46
C LEU A 121 2.21 -0.93 -0.58
N LEU A 122 2.59 -0.52 0.63
CA LEU A 122 1.72 0.25 1.52
C LEU A 122 1.28 1.58 0.91
N GLU A 123 2.16 2.29 0.18
CA GLU A 123 1.81 3.52 -0.55
C GLU A 123 0.72 3.22 -1.59
N SER A 124 0.93 2.17 -2.39
CA SER A 124 -0.01 1.71 -3.41
C SER A 124 -1.38 1.30 -2.85
N ILE A 125 -1.40 0.57 -1.71
CA ILE A 125 -2.63 0.16 -1.03
C ILE A 125 -3.34 1.37 -0.43
N LYS A 126 -2.60 2.24 0.26
CA LYS A 126 -3.16 3.45 0.87
C LYS A 126 -3.88 4.29 -0.18
N ASP A 127 -3.26 4.54 -1.32
CA ASP A 127 -3.85 5.37 -2.37
C ASP A 127 -5.11 4.71 -2.97
N ALA A 128 -5.11 3.37 -3.14
CA ALA A 128 -6.29 2.65 -3.59
C ALA A 128 -7.43 2.71 -2.55
N PHE A 129 -7.13 2.50 -1.28
CA PHE A 129 -8.14 2.56 -0.21
C PHE A 129 -8.69 3.97 -0.02
N ASP A 130 -7.85 5.00 -0.06
CA ASP A 130 -8.28 6.40 -0.01
C ASP A 130 -9.24 6.70 -1.18
N LEU A 131 -8.92 6.24 -2.39
CA LEU A 131 -9.79 6.39 -3.56
C LEU A 131 -11.13 5.66 -3.40
N ILE A 132 -11.10 4.40 -2.95
CA ILE A 132 -12.31 3.61 -2.71
C ILE A 132 -13.18 4.35 -1.69
N GLU A 133 -12.66 4.66 -0.51
CA GLU A 133 -13.43 5.31 0.56
C GLU A 133 -14.02 6.65 0.13
N ASN A 134 -13.27 7.49 -0.58
CA ASN A 134 -13.79 8.74 -1.13
C ASN A 134 -14.93 8.48 -2.15
N THR A 135 -14.79 7.45 -2.99
CA THR A 135 -15.83 7.07 -3.95
C THR A 135 -17.08 6.51 -3.25
N ILE A 136 -16.91 5.80 -2.14
CA ILE A 136 -17.99 5.32 -1.27
C ILE A 136 -18.71 6.50 -0.60
N ASP A 137 -17.97 7.49 -0.09
CA ASP A 137 -18.55 8.68 0.56
C ASP A 137 -19.43 9.47 -0.42
N ASP A 138 -19.01 9.53 -1.69
CA ASP A 138 -19.72 10.21 -2.78
C ASP A 138 -20.56 9.26 -3.66
N PHE A 139 -20.91 8.07 -3.17
CA PHE A 139 -21.46 6.99 -4.01
C PHE A 139 -22.77 7.33 -4.72
N ASN A 140 -23.59 8.22 -4.17
CA ASN A 140 -24.85 8.65 -4.80
C ASN A 140 -24.73 9.99 -5.55
N ARG A 141 -23.52 10.59 -5.62
CA ARG A 141 -23.31 11.94 -6.16
C ARG A 141 -23.60 12.05 -7.66
N ILE A 142 -23.30 10.99 -8.42
CA ILE A 142 -23.42 10.96 -9.88
C ILE A 142 -24.88 10.79 -10.33
N GLY A 143 -25.69 10.05 -9.54
CA GLY A 143 -27.09 9.77 -9.87
C GLY A 143 -27.25 9.24 -11.29
N GLY A 144 -28.11 9.89 -12.09
CA GLY A 144 -28.39 9.48 -13.48
C GLY A 144 -27.43 10.03 -14.54
N ASP A 145 -26.35 10.75 -14.18
CA ASP A 145 -25.41 11.32 -15.14
C ASP A 145 -24.46 10.26 -15.70
N ARG A 146 -24.79 9.77 -16.90
CA ARG A 146 -24.03 8.73 -17.59
C ARG A 146 -22.65 9.17 -18.06
N ASP A 147 -22.46 10.45 -18.38
CA ASP A 147 -21.17 10.92 -18.86
C ASP A 147 -20.18 11.03 -17.70
N ALA A 148 -20.63 11.57 -16.56
CA ALA A 148 -19.85 11.58 -15.33
C ALA A 148 -19.52 10.16 -14.84
N ALA A 149 -20.49 9.24 -14.89
CA ALA A 149 -20.27 7.83 -14.57
C ALA A 149 -19.20 7.18 -15.47
N ASN A 150 -19.25 7.44 -16.77
CA ASN A 150 -18.29 6.89 -17.72
C ASN A 150 -16.87 7.42 -17.50
N ILE A 151 -16.71 8.68 -17.10
CA ILE A 151 -15.40 9.27 -16.79
C ILE A 151 -14.82 8.61 -15.53
N GLU A 152 -15.58 8.57 -14.44
CA GLU A 152 -15.12 7.96 -13.18
C GLU A 152 -14.76 6.48 -13.39
N ARG A 153 -15.57 5.75 -14.18
CA ARG A 153 -15.26 4.37 -14.58
C ARG A 153 -13.94 4.24 -15.31
N GLN A 154 -13.60 5.16 -16.21
CA GLN A 154 -12.32 5.13 -16.90
C GLN A 154 -11.17 5.39 -15.92
N ASP A 155 -11.33 6.36 -15.02
CA ASP A 155 -10.34 6.71 -14.01
C ASP A 155 -10.08 5.52 -13.07
N LEU A 156 -11.13 4.90 -12.53
CA LEU A 156 -11.01 3.70 -11.67
C LEU A 156 -10.34 2.53 -12.39
N ARG A 157 -10.64 2.33 -13.68
CA ARG A 157 -9.97 1.29 -14.49
C ARG A 157 -8.51 1.60 -14.79
N LEU A 158 -8.14 2.86 -14.91
CA LEU A 158 -6.74 3.25 -15.02
C LEU A 158 -6.01 2.97 -13.71
N GLU A 159 -6.65 3.23 -12.57
CA GLU A 159 -6.09 2.91 -11.25
C GLU A 159 -5.86 1.41 -11.08
N ILE A 160 -6.82 0.56 -11.46
CA ILE A 160 -6.65 -0.91 -11.47
C ILE A 160 -5.39 -1.31 -12.26
N ARG A 161 -5.23 -0.80 -13.48
CA ARG A 161 -4.05 -1.10 -14.32
C ARG A 161 -2.75 -0.57 -13.73
N LEU A 162 -2.80 0.60 -13.10
CA LEU A 162 -1.66 1.18 -12.41
C LEU A 162 -1.21 0.28 -11.27
N ARG A 163 -2.14 -0.31 -10.50
CA ARG A 163 -1.82 -1.28 -9.45
C ARG A 163 -1.15 -2.54 -10.01
N ASP A 164 -1.67 -3.12 -11.09
CA ASP A 164 -1.02 -4.26 -11.77
C ASP A 164 0.43 -3.95 -12.19
N LEU A 165 0.68 -2.76 -12.76
CA LEU A 165 2.01 -2.33 -13.16
C LEU A 165 2.94 -2.17 -11.94
N LEU A 166 2.46 -1.52 -10.87
CA LEU A 166 3.22 -1.32 -9.65
C LEU A 166 3.58 -2.65 -8.98
N PHE A 167 2.65 -3.59 -8.91
CA PHE A 167 2.91 -4.91 -8.33
C PHE A 167 3.88 -5.71 -9.17
N THR A 168 3.79 -5.65 -10.50
CA THR A 168 4.78 -6.25 -11.39
C THR A 168 6.17 -5.69 -11.11
N GLU A 169 6.30 -4.37 -10.99
CA GLU A 169 7.58 -3.73 -10.72
C GLU A 169 8.14 -4.09 -9.33
N VAL A 170 7.28 -4.09 -8.30
CA VAL A 170 7.69 -4.49 -6.95
C VAL A 170 8.10 -5.96 -6.93
N HIS A 171 7.35 -6.84 -7.59
CA HIS A 171 7.64 -8.27 -7.66
C HIS A 171 8.95 -8.55 -8.41
N GLU A 172 9.23 -7.85 -9.50
CA GLU A 172 10.51 -7.96 -10.21
C GLU A 172 11.69 -7.59 -9.29
N ARG A 173 11.58 -6.45 -8.58
CA ARG A 173 12.59 -6.00 -7.62
C ARG A 173 12.73 -6.96 -6.44
N PHE A 174 11.63 -7.51 -5.97
CA PHE A 174 11.61 -8.56 -4.95
C PHE A 174 12.39 -9.80 -5.41
N LEU A 175 12.12 -10.31 -6.62
CA LEU A 175 12.84 -11.46 -7.19
C LEU A 175 14.34 -11.17 -7.34
N LYS A 176 14.69 -9.99 -7.87
CA LYS A 176 16.09 -9.56 -7.98
C LYS A 176 16.77 -9.50 -6.61
N SER A 177 16.08 -8.99 -5.57
CA SER A 177 16.60 -8.98 -4.21
C SER A 177 16.84 -10.39 -3.67
N TYR A 178 15.88 -11.28 -3.90
CA TYR A 178 15.94 -12.64 -3.40
C TYR A 178 17.03 -13.47 -4.10
N LEU A 179 17.27 -13.21 -5.38
CA LEU A 179 18.26 -13.90 -6.21
C LEU A 179 19.64 -13.23 -6.20
N ASP A 180 19.83 -12.17 -5.41
CA ASP A 180 21.06 -11.36 -5.38
C ASP A 180 21.48 -10.84 -6.77
N MET A 181 20.49 -10.43 -7.57
CA MET A 181 20.67 -9.85 -8.89
C MET A 181 20.69 -8.32 -8.82
N ASP A 182 21.31 -7.70 -9.82
CA ASP A 182 21.30 -6.25 -9.98
C ASP A 182 19.86 -5.71 -10.06
N TRP A 183 19.66 -4.60 -9.35
CA TRP A 183 18.36 -3.97 -9.10
C TRP A 183 18.01 -2.94 -10.16
#